data_AF-A0A371X4Z1-F1
#
_entry.id   AF-A0A371X4Z1-F1
#
_cell.length_a   1.000
_cell.length_b   1.000
_cell.length_c   1.000
_cell.angle_alpha   90.00
_cell.angle_beta   90.00
_cell.angle_gamma   90.00
#
_symmetry.space_group_name_H-M   'P 1'
#
loop_
_entity.id
_entity.type
_entity.pdbx_description
1 polymer ?
#
loop_
_entity_poly.entity_id
_entity_poly.type
_entity_poly.pdbx_seq_one_letter_code
_entity_poly.pdbx_strand_id
1 'polypeptide(L)' 'MIAITLLLCLRTEPQDCHNENVAFDGTLMQCALFGQAVAAEHLKGRPKWALRRYRCGASDLAEA' A
#
# COMPACT_ATOMS: atom_id res chain seq x y z
N MET A 1 -3.99 -5.69 14.07
CA MET A 1 -4.16 -4.65 13.03
C MET A 1 -3.67 -5.24 11.71
N ILE A 2 -4.31 -4.91 10.58
CA ILE A 2 -3.89 -5.39 9.25
C ILE A 2 -3.06 -4.29 8.59
N ALA A 3 -2.04 -4.67 7.82
CA ALA A 3 -1.29 -3.74 6.98
C ALA A 3 -1.59 -4.01 5.51
N ILE A 4 -1.65 -2.92 4.77
CA ILE A 4 -1.53 -2.93 3.32
C ILE A 4 -0.10 -2.55 2.98
N THR A 5 0.66 -3.46 2.40
CA THR A 5 1.96 -3.15 1.80
C THR A 5 1.76 -2.75 0.35
N LEU A 6 2.09 -1.51 0.04
CA LEU A 6 2.04 -0.93 -1.29
C LEU A 6 3.44 -0.97 -1.92
N LEU A 7 3.57 -1.63 -3.06
CA LEU A 7 4.73 -1.48 -3.92
C LEU A 7 4.49 -0.29 -4.83
N LEU A 8 5.19 0.80 -4.54
CA LEU A 8 5.14 2.05 -5.30
C LEU A 8 6.42 2.17 -6.12
N CYS A 9 6.30 2.59 -7.37
CA CYS A 9 7.48 2.91 -8.20
C CYS A 9 7.39 4.34 -8.71
N LEU A 10 8.55 4.96 -8.94
CA LEU A 10 8.63 6.29 -9.51
C LEU A 10 8.10 6.27 -10.95
N ARG A 11 7.27 7.25 -11.33
CA ARG A 11 6.73 7.32 -12.70
C ARG A 11 7.80 7.60 -13.75
N THR A 12 8.79 8.41 -13.39
CA THR A 12 9.90 8.78 -14.27
C THR A 12 10.99 7.69 -14.31
N GLU A 13 11.07 6.87 -13.27
CA GLU A 13 12.06 5.79 -13.16
C GLU A 13 11.39 4.52 -12.61
N PRO A 14 10.78 3.68 -13.47
CA PRO A 14 10.00 2.52 -13.04
C PRO A 14 10.83 1.38 -12.42
N GLN A 15 12.16 1.55 -12.35
CA GLN A 15 13.08 0.65 -11.64
C GLN A 15 13.22 1.03 -10.16
N ASP A 16 12.95 2.30 -9.82
CA ASP A 16 13.01 2.79 -8.46
C ASP A 16 11.68 2.53 -7.76
N CYS A 17 11.62 1.40 -7.05
CA CYS A 17 10.43 0.91 -6.36
C CYS A 17 10.68 0.75 -4.86
N HIS A 18 9.71 1.17 -4.06
CA HIS A 18 9.76 1.02 -2.62
C HIS A 18 8.44 0.43 -2.08
N ASN A 19 8.57 -0.28 -0.96
CA ASN A 19 7.42 -0.79 -0.23
C ASN A 19 7.02 0.23 0.84
N GLU A 20 5.75 0.57 0.88
CA GLU A 20 5.18 1.44 1.91
C GLU A 20 4.05 0.70 2.63
N ASN A 21 4.14 0.64 3.96
CA ASN A 21 3.12 0.01 4.78
C ASN A 21 2.08 1.05 5.20
N VAL A 22 0.83 0.79 4.87
CA VAL A 22 -0.32 1.61 5.24
C VAL A 22 -1.16 0.81 6.22
N ALA A 23 -1.45 1.40 7.38
CA ALA A 23 -2.35 0.78 8.35
C ALA A 23 -3.75 0.65 7.74
N PHE A 24 -4.36 -0.52 7.89
CA PHE A 24 -5.72 -0.78 7.44
C PHE A 24 -6.58 -1.20 8.64
N ASP A 25 -7.53 -0.35 8.98
CA ASP A 25 -8.53 -0.63 10.00
C ASP A 25 -9.66 -1.47 9.39
N GLY A 26 -9.50 -2.78 9.49
CA GLY A 26 -10.51 -3.73 9.04
C GLY A 26 -10.04 -5.18 9.08
N THR A 27 -10.88 -6.06 8.54
CA THR A 27 -10.58 -7.49 8.36
C THR A 27 -9.73 -7.73 7.11
N LEU A 28 -9.06 -8.88 7.05
CA LEU A 28 -8.29 -9.29 5.87
C LEU A 28 -9.14 -9.33 4.60
N MET A 29 -10.41 -9.74 4.71
CA MET A 29 -11.36 -9.77 3.59
C MET A 29 -11.71 -8.37 3.09
N GLN A 30 -11.91 -7.41 3.99
CA GLN A 30 -12.12 -6.00 3.62
C GLN A 30 -10.86 -5.42 2.97
N CYS A 31 -9.67 -5.79 3.43
CA CYS A 31 -8.42 -5.38 2.80
C CYS A 31 -8.31 -5.92 1.37
N ALA A 32 -8.66 -7.18 1.14
CA ALA A 32 -8.63 -7.77 -0.20
C ALA A 32 -9.61 -7.09 -1.18
N LEU A 33 -10.78 -6.65 -0.69
CA LEU A 33 -11.81 -5.98 -1.50
C LEU A 33 -11.53 -4.50 -1.72
N PHE A 34 -11.09 -3.79 -0.68
CA PHE A 34 -10.99 -2.33 -0.64
C PHE A 34 -9.54 -1.81 -0.62
N GLY A 35 -8.53 -2.68 -0.54
CA GLY A 35 -7.12 -2.28 -0.42
C GLY A 35 -6.62 -1.47 -1.62
N GLN A 36 -7.15 -1.77 -2.82
CA GLN A 36 -6.92 -0.98 -4.03
C GLN A 36 -7.43 0.47 -3.93
N ALA A 37 -8.57 0.68 -3.26
CA ALA A 37 -9.14 2.02 -3.05
C ALA A 37 -8.27 2.80 -2.05
N VAL A 38 -7.86 2.16 -0.96
CA VAL A 38 -6.93 2.75 0.02
C VAL A 38 -5.60 3.13 -0.63
N ALA A 39 -5.06 2.27 -1.50
CA ALA A 39 -3.85 2.57 -2.25
C ALA A 39 -4.02 3.78 -3.19
N ALA A 40 -5.20 3.91 -3.83
CA ALA A 40 -5.50 5.05 -4.68
C ALA A 40 -5.62 6.35 -3.88
N GLU A 41 -6.28 6.33 -2.71
CA GLU A 41 -6.34 7.48 -1.79
C GLU A 41 -4.93 7.89 -1.33
N HIS A 42 -4.09 6.93 -0.95
CA HIS A 42 -2.70 7.17 -0.55
C HIS A 42 -1.87 7.82 -1.66
N LEU A 43 -2.16 7.49 -2.92
CA LEU A 43 -1.48 8.08 -4.08
C LEU A 43 -1.97 9.47 -4.48
N LYS A 44 -3.13 9.94 -4.01
CA LYS A 44 -3.63 11.29 -4.35
C LYS A 44 -2.65 12.39 -3.96
N GLY A 45 -1.94 12.24 -2.84
CA GLY A 45 -0.89 13.17 -2.40
C GLY A 45 0.49 12.95 -3.04
N ARG A 46 0.63 11.93 -3.91
CA ARG A 46 1.93 11.41 -4.38
C ARG A 46 1.95 11.22 -5.90
N PRO A 47 1.75 12.28 -6.70
CA PRO A 47 1.62 12.17 -8.15
C PRO A 47 2.86 11.59 -8.85
N LYS A 48 4.05 11.71 -8.25
CA LYS A 48 5.31 11.15 -8.77
C LYS A 48 5.37 9.62 -8.68
N TRP A 49 4.54 9.01 -7.85
CA TRP A 49 4.55 7.58 -7.57
C TRP A 49 3.37 6.89 -8.26
N ALA A 50 3.59 5.64 -8.66
CA ALA A 50 2.58 4.78 -9.25
C ALA A 50 2.49 3.45 -8.49
N LEU A 51 1.27 2.98 -8.24
CA LEU A 51 1.05 1.67 -7.63
C LEU A 51 1.40 0.57 -8.62
N ARG A 52 2.32 -0.32 -8.24
CA ARG A 52 2.62 -1.55 -9.00
C ARG A 52 1.86 -2.75 -8.48
N ARG A 53 1.78 -2.90 -7.15
CA ARG A 53 1.11 -4.02 -6.48
C ARG A 53 0.72 -3.60 -5.07
N TYR A 54 -0.35 -4.17 -4.54
CA TYR A 54 -0.67 -4.11 -3.12
C TYR A 54 -0.75 -5.53 -2.56
N ARG A 55 -0.45 -5.69 -1.28
CA ARG A 55 -0.65 -6.94 -0.54
C ARG A 55 -1.31 -6.64 0.80
N CYS A 56 -2.24 -7.50 1.18
CA CYS A 56 -2.86 -7.49 2.51
C CYS A 56 -2.22 -8.58 3.35
N GLY A 57 -1.72 -8.22 4.52
CA GLY A 57 -1.11 -9.17 5.44
C GLY A 57 -1.36 -8.79 6.90
N ALA A 58 -1.06 -9.72 7.79
CA ALA A 58 -0.82 -9.35 9.18
C ALA A 58 0.31 -8.31 9.17
N SER A 59 0.12 -7.18 9.85
CA SER A 59 1.15 -6.14 9.90
C SER A 59 2.45 -6.73 10.47
N ASP A 60 3.53 -6.71 9.71
CA ASP A 60 4.92 -6.73 10.24
C ASP A 60 5.31 -5.36 10.83
N LEU A 61 4.34 -4.48 11.10
CA LEU A 61 4.44 -3.49 12.16
C LEU A 61 4.40 -4.23 13.50
N ALA A 62 5.35 -5.15 13.69
CA ALA A 62 5.75 -5.61 15.00
C ALA A 62 6.20 -4.36 15.75
N GLU A 63 5.45 -4.04 16.81
CA GLU A 63 5.89 -3.27 17.98
C GLU A 63 7.04 -2.28 17.71
N ALA A 64 6.68 -1.03 17.42
CA ALA A 64 7.54 0.11 17.71
C ALA A 64 6.95 0.88 18.90
#